data_AF-A0A1A9WRN5-F1
#
_entry.id   AF-A0A1A9WRN5-F1
#
_cell.length_a   1.000
_cell.length_b   1.000
_cell.length_c   1.000
_cell.angle_alpha   90.00
_cell.angle_beta   90.00
_cell.angle_gamma   90.00
#
_symmetry.space_group_name_H-M   'P 1'
#
loop_
_entity.id
_entity.type
_entity.pdbx_description
1 polymer ?
#
loop_
_entity_poly.entity_id
_entity_poly.type
_entity_poly.pdbx_seq_one_letter_code
_entity_poly.pdbx_strand_id
1 'polypeptide(L)'
;MLKIFRHLKELCKFKTPAFHQRRFILMGAEPTYVGTITEVRKKVLNQYGVTIGYQSTPPKRDHLLKYTTKQEKLPACCMKNSYIMTIIPLATEKIMQEIYINDIGTLRIGRLLEAMDIFAAHVCQQYVNLPDLPSNESLPYCFVTFMVDGTRVQPKLPVYGKNVRITGYISWVGKTSLEVSVWVHIVNEKDLIQVTKANFLMAARNATNTGSADVNAIKTCNDEEKNIFNEGALRTKRRKEKQKISALRTKPTAKEHELIYDIIDKTTDKLSLELNKRSLPPNSCWIMIDNGGIEYPKPLPKLNLENVCNEMGFTPLEMVALQNIWRLFKKRFKHHSMQIFLAFFNENHKLIEKYRLPNGKFQLSYLCHHSEKMLILYENVIDKCLDNMANFHGIMADVTLSHRNYGVTYEDVKLKCEHVKHYILNYFRNQSSPTLVSALEKLSEHFKERHRVKEGDTKSDEDEAVD
;
A
#
# COMPACT_ATOMS: atom_id res chain seq x y z
N MET A 1 -9.52 37.33 1.56
CA MET A 1 -9.43 36.16 0.64
C MET A 1 -8.18 35.28 0.80
N LEU A 2 -6.95 35.79 0.96
CA LEU A 2 -5.75 34.94 1.14
C LEU A 2 -5.74 34.08 2.43
N LYS A 3 -6.36 34.56 3.53
CA LYS A 3 -6.48 33.79 4.77
C LYS A 3 -7.40 32.58 4.62
N ILE A 4 -8.47 32.69 3.85
CA ILE A 4 -9.44 31.60 3.59
C ILE A 4 -8.80 30.51 2.72
N PHE A 5 -8.04 30.88 1.68
CA PHE A 5 -7.33 29.91 0.84
C PHE A 5 -6.18 29.22 1.56
N ARG A 6 -5.42 29.93 2.42
CA ARG A 6 -4.38 29.30 3.24
C ARG A 6 -4.99 28.30 4.23
N HIS A 7 -6.17 28.61 4.77
CA HIS A 7 -6.89 27.76 5.72
C HIS A 7 -7.63 26.59 5.06
N LEU A 8 -8.18 26.76 3.84
CA LEU A 8 -8.71 25.66 3.02
C LEU A 8 -7.58 24.73 2.53
N LYS A 9 -6.38 25.25 2.21
CA LYS A 9 -5.20 24.41 1.98
C LYS A 9 -4.75 23.68 3.25
N GLU A 10 -5.01 24.21 4.44
CA GLU A 10 -4.78 23.50 5.71
C GLU A 10 -5.87 22.50 6.08
N LEU A 11 -7.12 22.72 5.67
CA LEU A 11 -8.26 21.82 5.89
C LEU A 11 -8.32 20.69 4.84
N CYS A 12 -7.94 20.97 3.60
CA CYS A 12 -7.82 19.98 2.50
C CYS A 12 -6.44 19.35 2.42
N LYS A 13 -5.44 19.85 3.17
CA LYS A 13 -4.46 18.94 3.74
C LYS A 13 -5.29 18.02 4.62
N PHE A 14 -5.66 16.86 4.10
CA PHE A 14 -5.55 15.67 4.94
C PHE A 14 -4.14 15.76 5.51
N LYS A 15 -3.98 16.36 6.70
CA LYS A 15 -2.95 15.94 7.62
C LYS A 15 -3.32 14.47 7.80
N THR A 16 -2.81 13.60 6.92
CA THR A 16 -2.40 12.28 7.35
C THR A 16 -1.61 12.61 8.60
N PRO A 17 -2.14 12.32 9.80
CA PRO A 17 -1.39 12.62 10.99
C PRO A 17 -0.08 11.86 10.76
N ALA A 18 1.03 12.58 10.73
CA ALA A 18 2.37 11.98 10.70
C ALA A 18 2.67 11.25 12.03
N PHE A 19 1.63 10.81 12.74
CA PHE A 19 1.71 9.87 13.82
C PHE A 19 1.69 8.49 13.18
N HIS A 20 2.89 8.01 12.82
CA HIS A 20 3.11 6.58 12.65
C HIS A 20 2.55 5.89 13.90
N GLN A 21 1.40 5.24 13.79
CA GLN A 21 0.94 4.32 14.83
C GLN A 21 2.04 3.26 14.99
N ARG A 22 2.79 3.34 16.09
CA ARG A 22 3.86 2.38 16.35
C ARG A 22 3.17 1.05 16.66
N ARG A 23 3.40 0.08 15.78
CA ARG A 23 2.96 -1.31 15.94
C ARG A 23 4.26 -2.08 16.09
N PHE A 24 4.47 -2.67 17.25
CA PHE A 24 5.67 -3.43 17.57
C PHE A 24 5.39 -4.88 17.25
N ILE A 25 6.34 -5.60 16.66
CA ILE A 25 6.33 -7.06 16.69
C ILE A 25 6.94 -7.45 18.03
N LEU A 26 6.40 -8.47 18.70
CA LEU A 26 7.03 -9.03 19.91
C LEU A 26 8.39 -9.63 19.52
N MET A 27 9.47 -8.98 19.95
CA MET A 27 10.85 -9.43 19.70
C MET A 27 11.33 -10.40 20.78
N GLY A 28 10.80 -10.31 22.00
CA GLY A 28 11.20 -11.14 23.15
C GLY A 28 10.52 -12.50 23.27
N ALA A 29 9.88 -13.00 22.20
CA ALA A 29 9.26 -14.32 22.14
C ALA A 29 9.24 -14.81 20.68
N GLU A 30 9.27 -16.13 20.47
CA GLU A 30 8.99 -16.71 19.15
C GLU A 30 7.50 -17.10 19.04
N PRO A 31 6.87 -16.90 17.87
CA PRO A 31 5.49 -17.28 17.67
C PRO A 31 5.36 -18.80 17.54
N THR A 32 4.34 -19.36 18.18
CA THR A 32 4.06 -20.80 18.06
C THR A 32 3.49 -21.12 16.68
N TYR A 33 4.08 -22.06 15.95
CA TYR A 33 3.55 -22.50 14.65
C TYR A 33 2.29 -23.34 14.83
N VAL A 34 1.17 -22.90 14.27
CA VAL A 34 -0.14 -23.57 14.40
C VAL A 34 -0.57 -24.34 13.15
N GLY A 35 0.29 -24.47 12.15
CA GLY A 35 0.00 -25.16 10.89
C GLY A 35 -0.23 -24.22 9.70
N THR A 36 -0.69 -24.80 8.59
CA THR A 36 -1.04 -24.03 7.38
C THR A 36 -2.35 -23.26 7.55
N ILE A 37 -2.60 -22.26 6.72
CA ILE A 37 -3.84 -21.48 6.77
C ILE A 37 -5.09 -22.37 6.60
N THR A 38 -4.97 -23.45 5.83
CA THR A 38 -6.03 -24.44 5.62
C THR A 38 -6.32 -25.23 6.90
N GLU A 39 -5.28 -25.62 7.63
CA GLU A 39 -5.42 -26.30 8.93
C GLU A 39 -6.01 -25.36 9.98
N VAL A 40 -5.57 -24.09 10.01
CA VAL A 40 -6.15 -23.06 10.87
C VAL A 40 -7.63 -22.89 10.58
N ARG A 41 -8.03 -22.80 9.30
CA ARG A 41 -9.45 -22.74 8.91
C ARG A 41 -10.23 -23.94 9.43
N LYS A 42 -9.69 -25.16 9.32
CA LYS A 42 -10.31 -26.37 9.88
C LYS A 42 -10.44 -26.30 11.41
N LYS A 43 -9.39 -25.89 12.12
CA LYS A 43 -9.39 -25.72 13.58
C LYS A 43 -10.47 -24.72 14.03
N VAL A 44 -10.56 -23.58 13.35
CA VAL A 44 -11.57 -22.55 13.63
C VAL A 44 -12.99 -23.10 13.44
N LEU A 45 -13.24 -23.81 12.34
CA LEU A 45 -14.55 -24.42 12.07
C LEU A 45 -14.91 -25.50 13.09
N ASN A 46 -13.96 -26.36 13.45
CA ASN A 46 -14.16 -27.40 14.47
C ASN A 46 -14.52 -26.79 15.83
N GLN A 47 -13.87 -25.70 16.24
CA GLN A 47 -14.20 -24.96 17.47
C GLN A 47 -15.60 -24.34 17.45
N TYR A 48 -16.14 -24.06 16.26
CA TYR A 48 -17.52 -23.63 16.09
C TYR A 48 -18.51 -24.79 15.97
N GLY A 49 -18.05 -26.04 15.94
CA GLY A 49 -18.88 -27.23 15.71
C GLY A 49 -19.44 -27.31 14.28
N VAL A 50 -18.80 -26.63 13.31
CA VAL A 50 -19.26 -26.55 11.92
C VAL A 50 -18.40 -27.43 11.04
N THR A 51 -19.01 -28.24 10.17
CA THR A 51 -18.26 -29.02 9.17
C THR A 51 -17.92 -28.18 7.95
N ILE A 52 -16.88 -28.57 7.21
CA ILE A 52 -16.51 -27.92 5.95
C ILE A 52 -17.64 -28.10 4.94
N GLY A 53 -18.08 -27.00 4.32
CA GLY A 53 -19.12 -27.01 3.28
C GLY A 53 -20.36 -26.20 3.68
N TYR A 54 -21.28 -26.03 2.72
CA TYR A 54 -22.57 -25.40 2.99
C TYR A 54 -23.48 -26.37 3.74
N GLN A 55 -24.10 -25.91 4.82
CA GLN A 55 -25.12 -26.64 5.56
C GLN A 55 -26.42 -25.82 5.54
N SER A 56 -27.53 -26.45 5.16
CA SER A 56 -28.83 -25.77 5.12
C SER A 56 -29.33 -25.36 6.50
N THR A 57 -28.93 -26.07 7.55
CA THR A 57 -29.31 -25.80 8.93
C THR A 57 -28.05 -25.69 9.79
N PRO A 58 -27.73 -24.51 10.34
CA PRO A 58 -26.56 -24.36 11.21
C PRO A 58 -26.76 -25.09 12.55
N PRO A 59 -25.69 -25.62 13.15
CA PRO A 59 -25.76 -26.30 14.43
C PRO A 59 -26.20 -25.34 15.55
N LYS A 60 -27.16 -25.76 16.37
CA LYS A 60 -27.59 -25.00 17.56
C LYS A 60 -26.56 -25.15 18.67
N ARG A 61 -26.11 -24.03 19.23
CA ARG A 61 -25.07 -23.97 20.26
C ARG A 61 -25.62 -23.51 21.63
N ASP A 62 -26.93 -23.67 21.84
CA ASP A 62 -27.62 -23.20 23.05
C ASP A 62 -27.09 -23.87 24.33
N HIS A 63 -26.70 -25.15 24.24
CA HIS A 63 -26.14 -25.92 25.36
C HIS A 63 -24.82 -25.33 25.90
N LEU A 64 -24.09 -24.55 25.10
CA LEU A 64 -22.83 -23.91 25.48
C LEU A 64 -23.03 -22.62 26.30
N LEU A 65 -24.24 -22.06 26.34
CA LEU A 65 -24.53 -20.83 27.09
C LEU A 65 -24.23 -20.96 28.58
N LYS A 66 -24.35 -22.17 29.14
CA LYS A 66 -24.03 -22.49 30.55
C LYS A 66 -22.57 -22.22 30.92
N TYR A 67 -21.66 -22.21 29.93
CA TYR A 67 -20.24 -21.93 30.12
C TYR A 67 -19.87 -20.45 29.91
N THR A 68 -20.87 -19.56 29.78
CA THR A 68 -20.61 -18.13 29.66
C THR A 68 -20.28 -17.55 31.03
N THR A 69 -19.01 -17.17 31.22
CA THR A 69 -18.50 -16.68 32.51
C THR A 69 -18.20 -15.18 32.45
N LYS A 70 -18.27 -14.51 33.60
CA LYS A 70 -17.91 -13.08 33.74
C LYS A 70 -16.39 -12.89 33.81
N GLN A 71 -15.92 -11.73 33.35
CA GLN A 71 -14.47 -11.43 33.27
C GLN A 71 -13.75 -11.62 34.61
N GLU A 72 -14.38 -11.32 35.74
CA GLU A 72 -13.74 -11.37 37.07
C GLU A 72 -13.39 -12.79 37.51
N LYS A 73 -14.06 -13.81 36.96
CA LYS A 73 -13.81 -15.23 37.25
C LYS A 73 -12.83 -15.87 36.26
N LEU A 74 -12.46 -15.17 35.19
CA LEU A 74 -11.56 -15.68 34.17
C LEU A 74 -10.09 -15.42 34.56
N PRO A 75 -9.18 -16.39 34.35
CA PRO A 75 -7.77 -16.19 34.65
C PRO A 75 -7.17 -15.12 33.73
N ALA A 76 -6.24 -14.31 34.24
CA ALA A 76 -5.54 -13.34 33.42
C ALA A 76 -4.51 -14.02 32.50
N CYS A 77 -4.38 -13.53 31.26
CA CYS A 77 -3.50 -14.13 30.25
C CYS A 77 -2.41 -13.15 29.79
N CYS A 78 -1.15 -13.64 29.63
CA CYS A 78 -0.07 -12.87 29.02
C CYS A 78 -0.25 -12.77 27.49
N MET A 79 0.32 -11.74 26.86
CA MET A 79 0.29 -11.59 25.38
C MET A 79 0.89 -12.79 24.66
N LYS A 80 2.00 -13.33 25.18
CA LYS A 80 2.75 -14.45 24.61
C LYS A 80 1.90 -15.70 24.36
N ASN A 81 0.89 -15.94 25.20
CA ASN A 81 0.00 -17.10 25.05
C ASN A 81 -0.80 -17.08 23.74
N SER A 82 -1.04 -15.88 23.19
CA SER A 82 -1.72 -15.69 21.92
C SER A 82 -0.77 -15.50 20.74
N TYR A 83 0.55 -15.57 20.95
CA TYR A 83 1.52 -15.30 19.90
C TYR A 83 1.75 -16.54 19.03
N ILE A 84 1.08 -16.54 17.88
CA ILE A 84 1.05 -17.68 16.96
C ILE A 84 1.44 -17.25 15.54
N MET A 85 1.84 -18.24 14.74
CA MET A 85 2.08 -18.06 13.31
C MET A 85 1.49 -19.19 12.46
N THR A 86 1.09 -18.83 11.24
CA THR A 86 0.62 -19.75 10.21
C THR A 86 1.28 -19.42 8.87
N ILE A 87 1.28 -20.40 7.96
CA ILE A 87 1.88 -20.28 6.64
C ILE A 87 0.81 -20.52 5.56
N ILE A 88 0.84 -19.69 4.52
CA ILE A 88 0.21 -19.99 3.22
C ILE A 88 1.28 -20.68 2.35
N PRO A 89 1.16 -21.99 2.09
CA PRO A 89 2.22 -22.80 1.48
C PRO A 89 2.27 -22.64 -0.04
N LEU A 90 2.55 -21.43 -0.54
CA LEU A 90 2.59 -21.14 -1.97
C LEU A 90 3.79 -21.77 -2.69
N ALA A 91 4.86 -22.15 -1.97
CA ALA A 91 6.01 -22.80 -2.57
C ALA A 91 5.70 -24.24 -3.01
N THR A 92 4.87 -24.95 -2.25
CA THR A 92 4.62 -26.39 -2.43
C THR A 92 3.22 -26.68 -2.98
N GLU A 93 2.19 -25.91 -2.60
CA GLU A 93 0.80 -26.20 -2.94
C GLU A 93 0.27 -25.34 -4.10
N LYS A 94 0.07 -25.96 -5.26
CA LYS A 94 -0.47 -25.29 -6.47
C LYS A 94 -1.89 -24.74 -6.26
N ILE A 95 -2.74 -25.44 -5.51
CA ILE A 95 -4.11 -24.96 -5.21
C ILE A 95 -4.05 -23.62 -4.45
N MET A 96 -3.09 -23.45 -3.54
CA MET A 96 -2.92 -22.18 -2.83
C MET A 96 -2.44 -21.07 -3.77
N GLN A 97 -1.61 -21.41 -4.78
CA GLN A 97 -1.23 -20.44 -5.80
C GLN A 97 -2.45 -19.94 -6.58
N GLU A 98 -3.35 -20.83 -7.00
CA GLU A 98 -4.58 -20.46 -7.72
C GLU A 98 -5.50 -19.56 -6.89
N ILE A 99 -5.57 -19.78 -5.58
CA ILE A 99 -6.41 -18.99 -4.67
C ILE A 99 -5.78 -17.61 -4.44
N TYR A 100 -4.50 -17.55 -4.09
CA TYR A 100 -3.86 -16.35 -3.55
C TYR A 100 -3.05 -15.53 -4.57
N ILE A 101 -2.73 -16.05 -5.75
CA ILE A 101 -1.89 -15.35 -6.74
C ILE A 101 -2.77 -14.83 -7.90
N ASN A 102 -2.54 -13.59 -8.32
CA ASN A 102 -3.19 -13.02 -9.51
C ASN A 102 -2.43 -13.39 -10.80
N ASP A 103 -2.99 -12.99 -11.93
CA ASP A 103 -2.42 -13.16 -13.28
C ASP A 103 -1.03 -12.52 -13.47
N ILE A 104 -0.66 -11.55 -12.62
CA ILE A 104 0.62 -10.82 -12.67
C ILE A 104 1.66 -11.43 -11.70
N GLY A 105 1.29 -12.45 -10.91
CA GLY A 105 2.21 -13.11 -9.96
C GLY A 105 2.33 -12.43 -8.58
N THR A 106 1.40 -11.53 -8.24
CA THR A 106 1.31 -10.86 -6.92
C THR A 106 0.12 -11.37 -6.10
N LEU A 107 0.09 -11.05 -4.80
CA LEU A 107 -0.97 -11.50 -3.89
C LEU A 107 -2.31 -10.84 -4.19
N ARG A 108 -3.37 -11.67 -4.29
CA ARG A 108 -4.76 -11.22 -4.27
C ARG A 108 -5.10 -10.69 -2.88
N ILE A 109 -5.13 -9.37 -2.73
CA ILE A 109 -5.33 -8.69 -1.46
C ILE A 109 -6.61 -9.15 -0.75
N GLY A 110 -7.73 -9.32 -1.48
CA GLY A 110 -8.98 -9.80 -0.89
C GLY A 110 -8.86 -11.18 -0.24
N ARG A 111 -8.17 -12.11 -0.89
CA ARG A 111 -7.92 -13.46 -0.34
C ARG A 111 -6.94 -13.42 0.83
N LEU A 112 -5.93 -12.56 0.76
CA LEU A 112 -5.02 -12.34 1.89
C LEU A 112 -5.78 -11.79 3.11
N LEU A 113 -6.68 -10.83 2.93
CA LEU A 113 -7.51 -10.28 4.01
C LEU A 113 -8.45 -11.35 4.60
N GLU A 114 -9.04 -12.21 3.75
CA GLU A 114 -9.83 -13.38 4.20
C GLU A 114 -9.00 -14.32 5.09
N ALA A 115 -7.76 -14.62 4.70
CA ALA A 115 -6.84 -15.43 5.50
C ALA A 115 -6.47 -14.76 6.83
N MET A 116 -6.17 -13.45 6.80
CA MET A 116 -5.83 -12.68 7.99
C MET A 116 -7.00 -12.61 8.98
N ASP A 117 -8.23 -12.51 8.48
CA ASP A 117 -9.45 -12.46 9.29
C ASP A 117 -9.71 -13.78 10.03
N ILE A 118 -9.64 -14.91 9.30
CA ILE A 118 -9.75 -16.25 9.90
C ILE A 118 -8.63 -16.49 10.91
N PHE A 119 -7.40 -16.06 10.58
CA PHE A 119 -6.29 -16.16 11.49
C PHE A 119 -6.49 -15.31 12.76
N ALA A 120 -7.01 -14.08 12.63
CA ALA A 120 -7.32 -13.24 13.78
C ALA A 120 -8.38 -13.87 14.70
N ALA A 121 -9.41 -14.50 14.13
CA ALA A 121 -10.38 -15.27 14.90
C ALA A 121 -9.73 -16.45 15.63
N HIS A 122 -8.78 -17.15 15.00
CA HIS A 122 -8.03 -18.23 15.65
C HIS A 122 -7.15 -17.73 16.80
N VAL A 123 -6.49 -16.56 16.64
CA VAL A 123 -5.73 -15.92 17.74
C VAL A 123 -6.64 -15.67 18.94
N CYS A 124 -7.88 -15.21 18.73
CA CYS A 124 -8.85 -15.04 19.81
C CYS A 124 -9.26 -16.37 20.47
N GLN A 125 -9.47 -17.42 19.68
CA GLN A 125 -9.77 -18.76 20.20
C GLN A 125 -8.63 -19.32 21.07
N GLN A 126 -7.38 -19.11 20.68
CA GLN A 126 -6.21 -19.53 21.46
C GLN A 126 -5.99 -18.68 22.72
N TYR A 127 -6.41 -17.41 22.69
CA TYR A 127 -6.25 -16.51 23.83
C TYR A 127 -7.23 -16.81 24.97
N VAL A 128 -8.48 -17.15 24.64
CA VAL A 128 -9.51 -17.40 25.66
C VAL A 128 -9.23 -18.69 26.40
N ASN A 129 -9.15 -18.60 27.73
CA ASN A 129 -8.92 -19.73 28.61
C ASN A 129 -10.10 -19.88 29.58
N LEU A 130 -10.81 -21.01 29.48
CA LEU A 130 -11.97 -21.36 30.30
C LEU A 130 -11.65 -22.64 31.09
N PRO A 131 -11.23 -22.52 32.36
CA PRO A 131 -10.91 -23.68 33.19
C PRO A 131 -12.09 -24.65 33.38
N ASP A 132 -13.31 -24.11 33.39
CA ASP A 132 -14.55 -24.86 33.63
C ASP A 132 -15.09 -25.57 32.37
N LEU A 133 -14.48 -25.36 31.20
CA LEU A 133 -14.93 -25.97 29.95
C LEU A 133 -14.38 -27.41 29.83
N PRO A 134 -15.24 -28.43 29.68
CA PRO A 134 -14.79 -29.79 29.43
C PRO A 134 -13.99 -29.89 28.12
N SER A 135 -12.93 -30.69 28.10
CA SER A 135 -12.04 -30.82 26.93
C SER A 135 -12.73 -31.34 25.66
N ASN A 136 -13.91 -31.96 25.79
CA ASN A 136 -14.67 -32.51 24.67
C ASN A 136 -15.72 -31.54 24.11
N GLU A 137 -15.86 -30.35 24.71
CA GLU A 137 -16.83 -29.33 24.32
C GLU A 137 -16.21 -28.26 23.42
N SER A 138 -17.03 -27.67 22.55
CA SER A 138 -16.62 -26.56 21.69
C SER A 138 -16.55 -25.24 22.47
N LEU A 139 -15.67 -24.33 22.04
CA LEU A 139 -15.51 -23.03 22.69
C LEU A 139 -16.83 -22.23 22.68
N PRO A 140 -17.39 -21.79 23.82
CA PRO A 140 -18.70 -21.11 23.93
C PRO A 140 -18.68 -19.64 23.44
N TYR A 141 -17.80 -19.31 22.49
CA TYR A 141 -17.60 -17.99 21.93
C TYR A 141 -17.89 -17.98 20.43
N CYS A 142 -18.30 -16.80 19.95
CA CYS A 142 -18.34 -16.42 18.55
C CYS A 142 -17.53 -15.12 18.40
N PHE A 143 -16.40 -15.17 17.69
CA PHE A 143 -15.60 -13.97 17.43
C PHE A 143 -16.01 -13.34 16.11
N VAL A 144 -16.42 -12.07 16.18
CA VAL A 144 -16.87 -11.30 15.02
C VAL A 144 -15.91 -10.16 14.78
N THR A 145 -15.49 -9.98 13.54
CA THR A 145 -14.66 -8.84 13.14
C THR A 145 -15.52 -7.58 13.10
N PHE A 146 -15.21 -6.63 13.98
CA PHE A 146 -15.89 -5.34 14.02
C PHE A 146 -15.26 -4.34 13.07
N MET A 147 -13.92 -4.34 13.00
CA MET A 147 -13.16 -3.39 12.18
C MET A 147 -11.77 -3.93 11.90
N VAL A 148 -11.23 -3.59 10.73
CA VAL A 148 -9.83 -3.82 10.38
C VAL A 148 -9.14 -2.46 10.22
N ASP A 149 -8.14 -2.18 11.06
CA ASP A 149 -7.27 -1.00 10.98
C ASP A 149 -5.93 -1.42 10.34
N GLY A 150 -5.89 -1.38 9.01
CA GLY A 150 -4.75 -1.78 8.19
C GLY A 150 -3.82 -0.62 7.83
N THR A 151 -2.52 -0.93 7.69
CA THR A 151 -1.62 -0.07 6.90
C THR A 151 -1.76 -0.38 5.41
N ARG A 152 -1.10 0.43 4.55
CA ARG A 152 -1.07 0.22 3.11
C ARG A 152 -0.38 -1.11 2.79
N VAL A 153 -1.11 -2.04 2.17
CA VAL A 153 -0.55 -3.28 1.61
C VAL A 153 0.45 -2.91 0.52
N GLN A 154 1.65 -3.49 0.53
CA GLN A 154 2.62 -3.35 -0.56
C GLN A 154 2.20 -4.28 -1.72
N PRO A 155 1.56 -3.78 -2.79
CA PRO A 155 0.82 -4.63 -3.71
C PRO A 155 1.68 -5.24 -4.82
N LYS A 156 2.97 -4.86 -4.92
CA LYS A 156 3.84 -5.16 -6.08
C LYS A 156 4.93 -6.20 -5.79
N LEU A 157 4.91 -6.86 -4.64
CA LEU A 157 5.93 -7.87 -4.34
C LEU A 157 5.58 -9.18 -5.08
N PRO A 158 6.49 -9.74 -5.90
CA PRO A 158 6.28 -11.05 -6.52
C PRO A 158 6.36 -12.14 -5.46
N VAL A 159 5.38 -13.03 -5.43
CA VAL A 159 5.22 -14.05 -4.36
C VAL A 159 5.21 -15.48 -4.91
N TYR A 160 5.36 -15.64 -6.23
CA TYR A 160 5.43 -16.95 -6.86
C TYR A 160 6.56 -17.80 -6.27
N GLY A 161 6.23 -19.03 -5.86
CA GLY A 161 7.18 -19.98 -5.28
C GLY A 161 7.64 -19.65 -3.85
N LYS A 162 7.06 -18.64 -3.17
CA LYS A 162 7.47 -18.22 -1.83
C LYS A 162 6.32 -18.32 -0.84
N ASN A 163 6.58 -18.94 0.31
CA ASN A 163 5.58 -19.05 1.38
C ASN A 163 5.27 -17.68 1.98
N VAL A 164 4.01 -17.48 2.38
CA VAL A 164 3.59 -16.28 3.11
C VAL A 164 3.36 -16.64 4.56
N ARG A 165 4.11 -16.01 5.46
CA ARG A 165 3.98 -16.16 6.91
C ARG A 165 3.05 -15.09 7.46
N ILE A 166 2.01 -15.52 8.17
CA ILE A 166 1.12 -14.65 8.94
C ILE A 166 1.43 -14.87 10.41
N THR A 167 1.68 -13.79 11.14
CA THR A 167 2.04 -13.80 12.56
C THR A 167 1.10 -12.87 13.30
N GLY A 168 0.68 -13.20 14.52
CA GLY A 168 -0.16 -12.28 15.27
C GLY A 168 -0.38 -12.68 16.72
N TYR A 169 -0.87 -11.72 17.49
CA TYR A 169 -1.13 -11.83 18.92
C TYR A 169 -2.14 -10.77 19.35
N ILE A 170 -2.66 -10.90 20.58
CA ILE A 170 -3.57 -9.92 21.19
C ILE A 170 -2.78 -8.72 21.72
N SER A 171 -3.00 -7.54 21.13
CA SER A 171 -2.33 -6.30 21.56
C SER A 171 -3.08 -5.54 22.65
N TRP A 172 -4.39 -5.72 22.75
CA TRP A 172 -5.23 -5.05 23.75
C TRP A 172 -6.53 -5.82 23.98
N VAL A 173 -7.05 -5.77 25.20
CA VAL A 173 -8.30 -6.44 25.60
C VAL A 173 -9.18 -5.47 26.39
N GLY A 174 -10.46 -5.43 26.03
CA GLY A 174 -11.52 -4.77 26.78
C GLY A 174 -12.36 -5.79 27.57
N LYS A 175 -13.62 -5.44 27.88
CA LYS A 175 -14.52 -6.38 28.55
C LYS A 175 -14.97 -7.52 27.62
N THR A 176 -15.39 -7.16 26.41
CA THR A 176 -15.98 -8.07 25.41
C THR A 176 -15.38 -7.86 24.00
N SER A 177 -14.23 -7.20 23.93
CA SER A 177 -13.56 -6.88 22.66
C SER A 177 -12.07 -7.12 22.77
N LEU A 178 -11.45 -7.58 21.69
CA LEU A 178 -10.03 -7.84 21.61
C LEU A 178 -9.46 -7.14 20.38
N GLU A 179 -8.25 -6.62 20.50
CA GLU A 179 -7.50 -6.10 19.37
C GLU A 179 -6.38 -7.08 19.04
N VAL A 180 -6.44 -7.67 17.86
CA VAL A 180 -5.45 -8.61 17.34
C VAL A 180 -4.52 -7.86 16.39
N SER A 181 -3.23 -7.82 16.68
CA SER A 181 -2.26 -7.30 15.72
C SER A 181 -1.72 -8.44 14.85
N VAL A 182 -1.74 -8.24 13.53
CA VAL A 182 -1.37 -9.24 12.52
C VAL A 182 -0.34 -8.66 11.57
N TRP A 183 0.73 -9.41 11.34
CA TRP A 183 1.80 -9.10 10.38
C TRP A 183 1.90 -10.19 9.33
N VAL A 184 2.13 -9.76 8.09
CA VAL A 184 2.31 -10.64 6.95
C VAL A 184 3.69 -10.41 6.36
N HIS A 185 4.44 -11.50 6.23
CA HIS A 185 5.77 -11.52 5.65
C HIS A 185 5.85 -12.54 4.52
N ILE A 186 6.58 -12.23 3.46
CA ILE A 186 7.02 -13.22 2.47
C ILE A 186 8.31 -13.85 3.00
N VAL A 187 8.35 -15.18 3.04
CA VAL A 187 9.53 -15.94 3.42
C VAL A 187 10.44 -16.05 2.19
N ASN A 188 11.62 -15.44 2.25
CA ASN A 188 12.57 -15.43 1.15
C ASN A 188 13.93 -15.96 1.63
N GLU A 189 14.16 -17.27 1.50
CA GLU A 189 15.39 -17.98 1.90
C GLU A 189 15.89 -17.66 3.34
N LYS A 190 16.51 -16.49 3.54
CA LYS A 190 17.03 -15.99 4.82
C LYS A 190 16.30 -14.74 5.36
N ASP A 191 15.49 -14.06 4.56
CA ASP A 191 14.85 -12.79 4.91
C ASP A 191 13.32 -12.88 4.99
N LEU A 192 12.74 -12.08 5.89
CA LEU A 192 11.30 -11.86 6.01
C LEU A 192 10.93 -10.49 5.43
N ILE A 193 10.34 -10.48 4.25
CA ILE A 193 9.92 -9.23 3.59
C ILE A 193 8.52 -8.87 4.05
N GLN A 194 8.37 -7.76 4.78
CA GLN A 194 7.06 -7.33 5.29
C GLN A 194 6.14 -6.84 4.16
N VAL A 195 4.98 -7.47 4.01
CA VAL A 195 3.96 -7.13 3.00
C VAL A 195 2.94 -6.15 3.56
N THR A 196 2.41 -6.45 4.74
CA THR A 196 1.38 -5.65 5.40
C THR A 196 1.35 -5.91 6.89
N LYS A 197 0.76 -4.94 7.62
CA LYS A 197 0.40 -5.08 9.03
C LYS A 197 -1.00 -4.49 9.25
N ALA A 198 -1.82 -5.17 10.03
CA ALA A 198 -3.19 -4.77 10.33
C ALA A 198 -3.55 -5.10 11.78
N ASN A 199 -4.49 -4.32 12.33
CA ASN A 199 -5.09 -4.62 13.62
C ASN A 199 -6.56 -4.96 13.41
N PHE A 200 -6.97 -6.15 13.84
CA PHE A 200 -8.35 -6.59 13.80
C PHE A 200 -8.98 -6.30 15.17
N LEU A 201 -10.02 -5.47 15.18
CA LEU A 201 -10.86 -5.32 16.36
C LEU A 201 -11.94 -6.38 16.30
N MET A 202 -11.85 -7.34 17.21
CA MET A 202 -12.74 -8.47 17.35
C MET A 202 -13.72 -8.22 18.50
N ALA A 203 -14.98 -8.57 18.29
CA ALA A 203 -16.01 -8.61 19.33
C ALA A 203 -16.23 -10.07 19.75
N ALA A 204 -16.19 -10.32 21.06
CA ALA A 204 -16.53 -11.60 21.64
C ALA A 204 -18.05 -11.66 21.88
N ARG A 205 -18.69 -12.67 21.30
CA ARG A 205 -20.13 -12.93 21.42
C ARG A 205 -20.33 -14.29 22.07
N ASN A 206 -21.47 -14.48 22.72
CA ASN A 206 -21.84 -15.79 23.29
C ASN A 206 -22.04 -16.84 22.18
N ALA A 207 -22.15 -18.11 22.58
CA ALA A 207 -22.25 -19.24 21.65
C ALA A 207 -23.36 -19.11 20.60
N THR A 208 -24.45 -18.41 20.93
CA THR A 208 -25.62 -18.17 20.05
C THR A 208 -25.60 -16.83 19.34
N ASN A 209 -24.53 -16.04 19.50
CA ASN A 209 -24.37 -14.69 18.96
C ASN A 209 -25.51 -13.70 19.34
N THR A 210 -26.27 -13.95 20.40
CA THR A 210 -27.33 -13.06 20.87
C THR A 210 -26.80 -11.91 21.73
N GLY A 211 -25.71 -12.13 22.46
CA GLY A 211 -25.13 -11.17 23.40
C GLY A 211 -23.61 -11.08 23.33
N SER A 212 -23.05 -10.06 23.97
CA SER A 212 -21.61 -9.94 24.16
C SER A 212 -21.11 -10.91 25.23
N ALA A 213 -19.96 -11.52 25.03
CA ALA A 213 -19.30 -12.41 25.99
C ALA A 213 -18.05 -11.74 26.57
N ASP A 214 -17.87 -11.87 27.88
CA ASP A 214 -16.71 -11.36 28.59
C ASP A 214 -15.48 -12.22 28.28
N VAL A 215 -14.28 -11.63 28.23
CA VAL A 215 -13.04 -12.35 27.90
C VAL A 215 -11.99 -12.20 29.00
N ASN A 216 -11.00 -13.09 29.02
CA ASN A 216 -9.88 -13.06 29.96
C ASN A 216 -9.21 -11.68 29.98
N ALA A 217 -8.86 -11.18 31.17
CA ALA A 217 -8.10 -9.94 31.30
C ALA A 217 -6.65 -10.15 30.84
N ILE A 218 -6.07 -9.13 30.21
CA ILE A 218 -4.68 -9.19 29.77
C ILE A 218 -3.73 -8.73 30.87
N LYS A 219 -2.72 -9.56 31.17
CA LYS A 219 -1.63 -9.23 32.09
C LYS A 219 -0.39 -8.94 31.26
N THR A 220 0.20 -7.75 31.40
CA THR A 220 1.48 -7.41 30.75
C THR A 220 2.62 -8.02 31.55
N CYS A 221 3.41 -8.89 30.94
CA CYS A 221 4.40 -9.72 31.64
C CYS A 221 5.84 -9.16 31.49
N ASN A 222 6.05 -8.18 30.59
CA ASN A 222 7.30 -7.42 30.43
C ASN A 222 7.03 -5.96 29.99
N ASP A 223 8.08 -5.13 29.93
CA ASP A 223 7.95 -3.72 29.54
C ASP A 223 7.53 -3.53 28.07
N GLU A 224 7.96 -4.45 27.19
CA GLU A 224 7.56 -4.47 25.77
C GLU A 224 6.03 -4.62 25.63
N GLU A 225 5.45 -5.61 26.31
CA GLU A 225 4.01 -5.86 26.36
C GLU A 225 3.26 -4.68 26.99
N LYS A 226 3.83 -4.06 28.02
CA LYS A 226 3.25 -2.86 28.65
C LYS A 226 3.14 -1.70 27.67
N ASN A 227 4.19 -1.47 26.86
CA ASN A 227 4.17 -0.44 25.83
C ASN A 227 3.13 -0.74 24.74
N ILE A 228 3.06 -2.00 24.27
CA ILE A 228 2.06 -2.44 23.28
C ILE A 228 0.64 -2.22 23.80
N PHE A 229 0.37 -2.59 25.06
CA PHE A 229 -0.93 -2.45 25.69
C PHE A 229 -1.34 -0.97 25.79
N ASN A 230 -0.42 -0.10 26.21
CA ASN A 230 -0.64 1.35 26.29
C ASN A 230 -0.98 1.95 24.92
N GLU A 231 -0.26 1.55 23.86
CA GLU A 231 -0.58 1.98 22.48
C GLU A 231 -1.96 1.48 22.02
N GLY A 232 -2.34 0.26 22.39
CA GLY A 232 -3.70 -0.28 22.15
C GLY A 232 -4.79 0.51 22.87
N ALA A 233 -4.56 0.91 24.12
CA ALA A 233 -5.47 1.77 24.89
C ALA A 233 -5.61 3.16 24.25
N LEU A 234 -4.50 3.76 23.80
CA LEU A 234 -4.50 5.04 23.07
C LEU A 234 -5.25 4.94 21.74
N ARG A 235 -5.11 3.84 20.99
CA ARG A 235 -5.87 3.60 19.76
C ARG A 235 -7.37 3.48 20.04
N THR A 236 -7.74 2.77 21.10
CA THR A 236 -9.14 2.64 21.53
C THR A 236 -9.74 3.98 21.95
N LYS A 237 -9.01 4.80 22.71
CA LYS A 237 -9.44 6.16 23.10
C LYS A 237 -9.69 7.03 21.86
N ARG A 238 -8.75 7.05 20.92
CA ARG A 238 -8.87 7.77 19.64
C ARG A 238 -10.07 7.30 18.82
N ARG A 239 -10.33 5.99 18.77
CA ARG A 239 -11.52 5.44 18.10
C ARG A 239 -12.82 5.98 18.72
N LYS A 240 -12.91 6.00 20.06
CA LYS A 240 -14.08 6.57 20.76
C LYS A 240 -14.24 8.06 20.49
N GLU A 241 -13.16 8.83 20.48
CA GLU A 241 -13.18 10.26 20.14
C GLU A 241 -13.66 10.51 18.71
N LYS A 242 -13.12 9.78 17.72
CA LYS A 242 -13.59 9.85 16.33
C LYS A 242 -15.06 9.49 16.20
N GLN A 243 -15.53 8.49 16.94
CA GLN A 243 -16.94 8.10 16.92
C GLN A 243 -17.85 9.18 17.51
N LYS A 244 -17.38 9.96 18.50
CA LYS A 244 -18.12 11.11 19.04
C LYS A 244 -18.25 12.25 18.03
N ILE A 245 -17.24 12.47 17.19
CA ILE A 245 -17.18 13.56 16.19
C ILE A 245 -17.84 13.16 14.85
N SER A 246 -18.42 11.95 14.76
CA SER A 246 -19.12 11.51 13.56
C SER A 246 -20.26 12.47 13.20
N ALA A 247 -20.34 12.87 11.93
CA ALA A 247 -21.36 13.79 11.41
C ALA A 247 -22.81 13.33 11.69
N LEU A 248 -23.01 12.03 11.92
CA LEU A 248 -24.31 11.46 12.31
C LEU A 248 -24.68 11.67 13.79
N ARG A 249 -23.72 12.06 14.65
CA ARG A 249 -23.92 12.27 16.10
C ARG A 249 -23.80 13.72 16.51
N THR A 250 -22.94 14.48 15.85
CA THR A 250 -22.74 15.90 16.13
C THR A 250 -23.26 16.73 14.97
N LYS A 251 -24.10 17.72 15.28
CA LYS A 251 -24.52 18.72 14.29
C LYS A 251 -23.28 19.41 13.71
N PRO A 252 -23.30 19.79 12.43
CA PRO A 252 -22.26 20.63 11.86
C PRO A 252 -22.01 21.86 12.74
N THR A 253 -20.74 22.19 12.93
CA THR A 253 -20.33 23.43 13.60
C THR A 253 -20.80 24.65 12.80
N ALA A 254 -20.88 25.83 13.41
CA ALA A 254 -21.29 27.06 12.71
C ALA A 254 -20.46 27.32 11.44
N LYS A 255 -19.15 27.01 11.50
CA LYS A 255 -18.24 27.10 10.36
C LYS A 255 -18.55 26.08 9.26
N GLU A 256 -18.87 24.84 9.61
CA GLU A 256 -19.28 23.82 8.64
C GLU A 256 -20.64 24.14 8.03
N HIS A 257 -21.56 24.70 8.82
CA HIS A 257 -22.85 25.17 8.34
C HIS A 257 -22.70 26.31 7.34
N GLU A 258 -21.83 27.29 7.62
CA GLU A 258 -21.48 28.37 6.68
C GLU A 258 -20.89 27.82 5.37
N LEU A 259 -20.02 26.82 5.46
CA LEU A 259 -19.45 26.16 4.27
C LEU A 259 -20.51 25.41 3.45
N ILE A 260 -21.40 24.66 4.10
CA ILE A 260 -22.50 23.96 3.43
C ILE A 260 -23.43 24.96 2.75
N TYR A 261 -23.79 26.03 3.46
CA TYR A 261 -24.63 27.10 2.92
C TYR A 261 -23.97 27.79 1.72
N ASP A 262 -22.69 28.14 1.81
CA ASP A 262 -21.92 28.75 0.72
C ASP A 262 -21.89 27.87 -0.53
N ILE A 263 -21.76 26.55 -0.36
CA ILE A 263 -21.83 25.60 -1.48
C ILE A 263 -23.22 25.61 -2.11
N ILE A 264 -24.28 25.55 -1.30
CA ILE A 264 -25.66 25.53 -1.81
C ILE A 264 -26.01 26.85 -2.50
N ASP A 265 -25.69 28.00 -1.90
CA ASP A 265 -25.96 29.33 -2.47
C ASP A 265 -25.26 29.53 -3.83
N LYS A 266 -24.02 29.02 -3.97
CA LYS A 266 -23.27 29.12 -5.22
C LYS A 266 -23.72 28.14 -6.30
N THR A 267 -24.33 27.02 -5.93
CA THR A 267 -24.71 25.94 -6.86
C THR A 267 -26.20 25.86 -7.14
N THR A 268 -27.03 26.68 -6.51
CA THR A 268 -28.48 26.65 -6.69
C THR A 268 -28.92 27.90 -7.44
N ASP A 269 -29.75 27.71 -8.46
CA ASP A 269 -30.38 28.84 -9.13
C ASP A 269 -31.41 29.48 -8.20
N LYS A 270 -31.23 30.76 -7.89
CA LYS A 270 -32.11 31.51 -6.96
C LYS A 270 -33.52 31.72 -7.50
N LEU A 271 -33.73 31.48 -8.80
CA LEU A 271 -35.02 31.58 -9.49
C LEU A 271 -35.75 30.23 -9.60
N SER A 272 -35.10 29.12 -9.23
CA SER A 272 -35.66 27.78 -9.33
C SER A 272 -35.99 27.21 -7.93
N LEU A 273 -37.17 26.59 -7.81
CA LEU A 273 -37.57 25.85 -6.61
C LEU A 273 -37.07 24.39 -6.61
N GLU A 274 -36.41 23.96 -7.70
CA GLU A 274 -35.97 22.58 -7.87
C GLU A 274 -34.66 22.30 -7.12
N LEU A 275 -34.76 21.57 -6.00
CA LEU A 275 -33.61 21.23 -5.14
C LEU A 275 -32.55 20.35 -5.80
N ASN A 276 -32.88 19.63 -6.87
CA ASN A 276 -31.98 18.70 -7.55
C ASN A 276 -31.23 19.35 -8.73
N LYS A 277 -31.61 20.55 -9.14
CA LYS A 277 -30.99 21.24 -10.26
C LYS A 277 -29.85 22.11 -9.74
N ARG A 278 -28.61 21.62 -9.90
CA ARG A 278 -27.41 22.36 -9.52
C ARG A 278 -26.75 23.01 -10.74
N SER A 279 -26.36 24.26 -10.59
CA SER A 279 -25.54 24.98 -11.57
C SER A 279 -24.08 24.98 -11.11
N LEU A 280 -23.17 24.92 -12.08
CA LEU A 280 -21.75 24.97 -11.82
C LEU A 280 -21.31 26.44 -11.68
N PRO A 281 -20.69 26.86 -10.57
CA PRO A 281 -20.19 28.22 -10.43
C PRO A 281 -19.09 28.53 -11.47
N PRO A 282 -18.91 29.81 -11.87
CA PRO A 282 -17.83 30.21 -12.76
C PRO A 282 -16.46 29.73 -12.25
N ASN A 283 -15.58 29.33 -13.17
CA ASN A 283 -14.25 28.80 -12.86
C ASN A 283 -14.24 27.62 -11.88
N SER A 284 -15.22 26.71 -11.96
CA SER A 284 -15.28 25.49 -11.16
C SER A 284 -15.47 24.26 -12.03
N CYS A 285 -15.15 23.06 -11.51
CA CYS A 285 -15.50 21.78 -12.14
C CYS A 285 -16.21 20.86 -11.14
N TRP A 286 -17.07 19.97 -11.64
CA TRP A 286 -17.68 18.94 -10.79
C TRP A 286 -16.66 17.90 -10.39
N ILE A 287 -16.62 17.56 -9.10
CA ILE A 287 -15.97 16.34 -8.63
C ILE A 287 -17.01 15.22 -8.62
N MET A 288 -16.79 14.20 -9.45
CA MET A 288 -17.47 12.93 -9.30
C MET A 288 -16.64 12.04 -8.37
N ILE A 289 -17.26 11.56 -7.29
CA ILE A 289 -16.71 10.42 -6.54
C ILE A 289 -17.38 9.18 -7.12
N ASP A 290 -16.56 8.23 -7.60
CA ASP A 290 -17.02 7.03 -8.30
C ASP A 290 -18.15 6.33 -7.53
N ASN A 291 -19.23 6.01 -8.25
CA ASN A 291 -20.49 5.41 -7.79
C ASN A 291 -21.40 6.31 -6.92
N GLY A 292 -22.04 7.29 -7.56
CA GLY A 292 -23.47 7.56 -7.32
C GLY A 292 -23.82 8.58 -6.23
N GLY A 293 -23.57 9.87 -6.48
CA GLY A 293 -24.58 10.87 -6.12
C GLY A 293 -24.13 12.06 -5.28
N ILE A 294 -22.84 12.38 -5.20
CA ILE A 294 -22.44 13.64 -4.57
C ILE A 294 -21.52 14.44 -5.50
N GLU A 295 -22.12 15.45 -6.13
CA GLU A 295 -21.47 16.42 -7.02
C GLU A 295 -21.16 17.69 -6.20
N TYR A 296 -19.87 18.00 -5.99
CA TYR A 296 -19.47 19.27 -5.39
C TYR A 296 -18.63 20.09 -6.38
N PRO A 297 -18.85 21.41 -6.48
CA PRO A 297 -18.03 22.27 -7.33
C PRO A 297 -16.66 22.46 -6.69
N LYS A 298 -15.61 22.15 -7.43
CA LYS A 298 -14.23 22.49 -7.06
C LYS A 298 -13.80 23.71 -7.85
N PRO A 299 -13.33 24.80 -7.21
CA PRO A 299 -12.75 25.91 -7.94
C PRO A 299 -11.54 25.41 -8.73
N LEU A 300 -11.50 25.75 -10.02
CA LEU A 300 -10.36 25.51 -10.87
C LEU A 300 -9.15 26.23 -10.27
N PRO A 301 -7.96 25.62 -10.31
CA PRO A 301 -6.73 26.33 -9.99
C PRO A 301 -6.69 27.62 -10.82
N LYS A 302 -6.27 28.74 -10.21
CA LYS A 302 -6.03 29.97 -10.97
C LYS A 302 -5.08 29.62 -12.12
N LEU A 303 -5.51 29.89 -13.34
CA LEU A 303 -4.69 29.69 -14.53
C LEU A 303 -3.46 30.59 -14.38
N ASN A 304 -2.31 29.99 -14.04
CA ASN A 304 -1.06 30.73 -14.02
C ASN A 304 -0.57 30.82 -15.46
N LEU A 305 -0.87 31.94 -16.11
CA LEU A 305 -0.43 32.26 -17.47
C LEU A 305 1.04 32.67 -17.52
N GLU A 306 1.68 32.85 -16.36
CA GLU A 306 3.12 32.98 -16.29
C GLU A 306 3.71 31.65 -16.74
N ASN A 307 4.32 31.65 -17.93
CA ASN A 307 5.02 30.51 -18.51
C ASN A 307 6.37 30.30 -17.78
N VAL A 308 6.31 30.30 -16.44
CA VAL A 308 7.46 30.19 -15.55
C VAL A 308 7.81 28.72 -15.46
N CYS A 309 9.04 28.44 -15.83
CA CYS A 309 9.60 27.11 -15.69
C CYS A 309 9.68 26.73 -14.20
N ASN A 310 9.43 25.46 -13.90
CA ASN A 310 9.70 24.89 -12.59
C ASN A 310 11.22 24.78 -12.33
N GLU A 311 11.61 24.26 -11.17
CA GLU A 311 13.02 24.07 -10.80
C GLU A 311 13.83 23.22 -11.80
N MET A 312 13.15 22.37 -12.58
CA MET A 312 13.75 21.56 -13.64
C MET A 312 13.75 22.23 -15.01
N GLY A 313 13.27 23.47 -15.14
CA GLY A 313 13.21 24.14 -16.43
C GLY A 313 12.00 23.76 -17.30
N PHE A 314 11.03 23.00 -16.79
CA PHE A 314 9.80 22.65 -17.52
C PHE A 314 8.70 23.67 -17.25
N THR A 315 8.02 24.07 -18.32
CA THR A 315 6.75 24.79 -18.24
C THR A 315 5.60 23.83 -17.90
N PRO A 316 4.49 24.32 -17.30
CA PRO A 316 3.32 23.47 -17.04
C PRO A 316 2.77 22.79 -18.30
N LEU A 317 2.87 23.45 -19.46
CA LEU A 317 2.43 22.89 -20.75
C LEU A 317 3.32 21.74 -21.21
N GLU A 318 4.64 21.86 -21.04
CA GLU A 318 5.60 20.79 -21.36
C GLU A 318 5.38 19.56 -20.47
N MET A 319 5.10 19.77 -19.19
CA MET A 319 4.78 18.67 -18.26
C MET A 319 3.51 17.93 -18.66
N VAL A 320 2.44 18.67 -18.97
CA VAL A 320 1.17 18.07 -19.41
C VAL A 320 1.34 17.38 -20.76
N ALA A 321 2.15 17.91 -21.68
CA ALA A 321 2.47 17.27 -22.95
C ALA A 321 3.18 15.92 -22.74
N LEU A 322 4.19 15.86 -21.85
CA LEU A 322 4.88 14.62 -21.49
C LEU A 322 3.92 13.61 -20.85
N GLN A 323 3.11 14.02 -19.89
CA GLN A 323 2.15 13.13 -19.23
C GLN A 323 1.10 12.58 -20.20
N ASN A 324 0.62 13.41 -21.13
CA ASN A 324 -0.35 13.01 -22.14
C ASN A 324 0.23 11.99 -23.13
N ILE A 325 1.44 12.23 -23.66
CA ILE A 325 2.08 11.27 -24.56
C ILE A 325 2.37 9.96 -23.84
N TRP A 326 2.83 10.06 -22.58
CA TRP A 326 3.18 8.90 -21.79
C TRP A 326 1.96 8.03 -21.46
N ARG A 327 0.80 8.65 -21.21
CA ARG A 327 -0.47 7.93 -21.05
C ARG A 327 -0.86 7.11 -22.28
N LEU A 328 -0.57 7.60 -23.49
CA LEU A 328 -0.77 6.85 -24.73
C LEU A 328 0.25 5.72 -24.85
N PHE A 329 1.52 5.99 -24.55
CA PHE A 329 2.61 5.01 -24.54
C PHE A 329 2.30 3.82 -23.61
N LYS A 330 1.75 4.08 -22.41
CA LYS A 330 1.40 3.03 -21.43
C LYS A 330 0.41 1.99 -21.97
N LYS A 331 -0.49 2.36 -22.88
CA LYS A 331 -1.51 1.44 -23.43
C LYS A 331 -0.89 0.21 -24.10
N ARG A 332 0.32 0.34 -24.65
CA ARG A 332 1.06 -0.74 -25.32
C ARG A 332 2.52 -0.78 -24.88
N PHE A 333 2.75 -0.62 -23.59
CA PHE A 333 4.10 -0.48 -23.00
C PHE A 333 5.09 -1.56 -23.45
N LYS A 334 4.73 -2.84 -23.34
CA LYS A 334 5.61 -3.97 -23.71
C LYS A 334 5.99 -3.95 -25.19
N HIS A 335 5.05 -3.57 -26.07
CA HIS A 335 5.32 -3.46 -27.50
C HIS A 335 6.33 -2.35 -27.78
N HIS A 336 6.10 -1.14 -27.26
CA HIS A 336 7.01 -0.02 -27.49
C HIS A 336 8.40 -0.26 -26.88
N SER A 337 8.46 -0.87 -25.69
CA SER A 337 9.72 -1.26 -25.06
C SER A 337 10.55 -2.17 -25.96
N MET A 338 9.92 -3.21 -26.51
CA MET A 338 10.61 -4.14 -27.40
C MET A 338 11.07 -3.47 -28.71
N GLN A 339 10.26 -2.60 -29.30
CA GLN A 339 10.62 -1.90 -30.54
C GLN A 339 11.83 -0.99 -30.35
N ILE A 340 11.82 -0.16 -29.30
CA ILE A 340 12.95 0.72 -28.94
C ILE A 340 14.21 -0.10 -28.62
N PHE A 341 14.03 -1.24 -27.97
CA PHE A 341 15.13 -2.12 -27.61
C PHE A 341 15.80 -2.73 -28.85
N LEU A 342 15.02 -3.35 -29.73
CA LEU A 342 15.52 -4.03 -30.92
C LEU A 342 16.17 -3.05 -31.89
N ALA A 343 15.52 -1.92 -32.17
CA ALA A 343 16.06 -0.92 -33.09
C ALA A 343 17.39 -0.34 -32.58
N PHE A 344 17.48 -0.01 -31.29
CA PHE A 344 18.68 0.55 -30.70
C PHE A 344 19.89 -0.38 -30.79
N PHE A 345 19.73 -1.65 -30.42
CA PHE A 345 20.83 -2.61 -30.40
C PHE A 345 21.18 -3.15 -31.80
N ASN A 346 20.25 -3.10 -32.75
CA ASN A 346 20.58 -3.35 -34.16
C ASN A 346 21.53 -2.28 -34.70
N GLU A 347 21.26 -1.00 -34.39
CA GLU A 347 22.11 0.12 -34.80
C GLU A 347 23.43 0.16 -34.01
N ASN A 348 23.42 -0.28 -32.75
CA ASN A 348 24.54 -0.15 -31.81
C ASN A 348 24.96 -1.49 -31.22
N HIS A 349 25.15 -2.49 -32.08
CA HIS A 349 25.43 -3.88 -31.70
C HIS A 349 26.63 -4.04 -30.76
N LYS A 350 27.64 -3.16 -30.85
CA LYS A 350 28.82 -3.19 -29.97
C LYS A 350 28.47 -2.96 -28.49
N LEU A 351 27.40 -2.22 -28.18
CA LEU A 351 26.96 -1.96 -26.81
C LEU A 351 26.37 -3.19 -26.13
N ILE A 352 26.01 -4.22 -26.89
CA ILE A 352 25.54 -5.50 -26.36
C ILE A 352 26.65 -6.18 -25.53
N GLU A 353 27.92 -5.95 -25.86
CA GLU A 353 29.05 -6.57 -25.16
C GLU A 353 29.17 -6.11 -23.69
N LYS A 354 28.60 -4.96 -23.33
CA LYS A 354 28.52 -4.51 -21.91
C LYS A 354 27.66 -5.43 -21.03
N TYR A 355 26.88 -6.31 -21.63
CA TYR A 355 26.05 -7.31 -20.96
C TYR A 355 26.68 -8.71 -20.96
N ARG A 356 27.94 -8.83 -21.38
CA ARG A 356 28.74 -10.05 -21.26
C ARG A 356 29.52 -10.03 -19.95
N LEU A 357 29.43 -11.12 -19.20
CA LEU A 357 30.20 -11.29 -17.98
C LEU A 357 31.70 -11.54 -18.29
N PRO A 358 32.61 -11.31 -17.32
CA PRO A 358 34.04 -11.60 -17.49
C PRO A 358 34.35 -13.06 -17.86
N ASN A 359 33.46 -14.00 -17.51
CA ASN A 359 33.55 -15.41 -17.89
C ASN A 359 33.06 -15.72 -19.32
N GLY A 360 32.79 -14.69 -20.13
CA GLY A 360 32.33 -14.80 -21.52
C GLY A 360 30.83 -15.09 -21.69
N LYS A 361 30.09 -15.37 -20.61
CA LYS A 361 28.66 -15.68 -20.67
C LYS A 361 27.82 -14.43 -20.91
N PHE A 362 26.97 -14.50 -21.93
CA PHE A 362 26.06 -13.42 -22.29
C PHE A 362 24.76 -13.43 -21.46
N GLN A 363 24.38 -12.28 -20.89
CA GLN A 363 23.19 -12.16 -20.03
C GLN A 363 21.97 -11.63 -20.78
N LEU A 364 21.38 -12.44 -21.66
CA LEU A 364 20.19 -12.05 -22.43
C LEU A 364 18.99 -11.65 -21.55
N SER A 365 18.74 -12.38 -20.46
CA SER A 365 17.64 -12.08 -19.54
C SER A 365 17.81 -10.72 -18.86
N TYR A 366 19.04 -10.38 -18.46
CA TYR A 366 19.37 -9.12 -17.84
C TYR A 366 19.24 -7.96 -18.84
N LEU A 367 19.70 -8.16 -20.08
CA LEU A 367 19.56 -7.19 -21.17
C LEU A 367 18.08 -6.86 -21.45
N CYS A 368 17.22 -7.86 -21.62
CA CYS A 368 15.79 -7.64 -21.85
C CYS A 368 15.15 -6.92 -20.65
N HIS A 369 15.46 -7.34 -19.42
CA HIS A 369 14.94 -6.72 -18.22
C HIS A 369 15.44 -5.27 -18.01
N HIS A 370 16.69 -4.97 -18.39
CA HIS A 370 17.24 -3.62 -18.32
C HIS A 370 16.50 -2.65 -19.26
N SER A 371 16.11 -3.11 -20.44
CA SER A 371 15.33 -2.30 -21.39
C SER A 371 13.95 -1.90 -20.85
N GLU A 372 13.30 -2.80 -20.12
CA GLU A 372 12.02 -2.54 -19.45
C GLU A 372 12.21 -1.60 -18.25
N LYS A 373 13.23 -1.85 -17.42
CA LYS A 373 13.61 -0.99 -16.29
C LYS A 373 13.86 0.46 -16.70
N MET A 374 14.49 0.67 -17.86
CA MET A 374 14.74 2.01 -18.38
C MET A 374 13.43 2.75 -18.68
N LEU A 375 12.45 2.13 -19.33
CA LEU A 375 11.18 2.82 -19.62
C LEU A 375 10.31 2.98 -18.36
N ILE A 376 10.43 2.09 -17.38
CA ILE A 376 9.83 2.28 -16.05
C ILE A 376 10.47 3.48 -15.34
N LEU A 377 11.78 3.73 -15.54
CA LEU A 377 12.45 4.93 -15.03
C LEU A 377 11.86 6.19 -15.65
N TYR A 378 11.69 6.24 -16.98
CA TYR A 378 11.00 7.35 -17.65
C TYR A 378 9.59 7.57 -17.09
N GLU A 379 8.82 6.50 -16.86
CA GLU A 379 7.49 6.58 -16.25
C GLU A 379 7.53 7.22 -14.86
N ASN A 380 8.44 6.75 -13.99
CA ASN A 380 8.55 7.30 -12.65
C ASN A 380 8.95 8.78 -12.66
N VAL A 381 9.84 9.17 -13.57
CA VAL A 381 10.26 10.57 -13.70
C VAL A 381 9.11 11.44 -14.17
N ILE A 382 8.40 11.04 -15.23
CA ILE A 382 7.29 11.80 -15.83
C ILE A 382 6.11 11.94 -14.85
N ASP A 383 5.78 10.89 -14.11
CA ASP A 383 4.60 10.90 -13.23
C ASP A 383 4.88 11.56 -11.86
N LYS A 384 6.11 11.49 -11.34
CA LYS A 384 6.39 11.80 -9.93
C LYS A 384 7.50 12.82 -9.69
N CYS A 385 8.34 13.10 -10.68
CA CYS A 385 9.56 13.87 -10.46
C CYS A 385 9.63 15.18 -11.23
N LEU A 386 8.82 15.38 -12.29
CA LEU A 386 8.87 16.60 -13.09
C LEU A 386 8.75 17.89 -12.27
N ASP A 387 8.07 17.86 -11.11
CA ASP A 387 7.89 19.01 -10.21
C ASP A 387 8.99 19.22 -9.16
N ASN A 388 9.90 18.26 -8.94
CA ASN A 388 10.83 18.29 -7.80
C ASN A 388 12.21 17.70 -8.15
N MET A 389 13.23 18.55 -8.15
CA MET A 389 14.61 18.17 -8.50
C MET A 389 15.24 17.19 -7.53
N ALA A 390 14.94 17.29 -6.23
CA ALA A 390 15.47 16.37 -5.22
C ALA A 390 14.94 14.94 -5.42
N ASN A 391 13.68 14.77 -5.81
CA ASN A 391 13.11 13.46 -6.11
C ASN A 391 13.79 12.83 -7.34
N PHE A 392 14.04 13.62 -8.38
CA PHE A 392 14.77 13.14 -9.56
C PHE A 392 16.20 12.75 -9.23
N HIS A 393 16.93 13.58 -8.48
CA HIS A 393 18.27 13.26 -8.02
C HIS A 393 18.31 11.96 -7.21
N GLY A 394 17.32 11.74 -6.32
CA GLY A 394 17.22 10.50 -5.54
C GLY A 394 17.04 9.27 -6.43
N ILE A 395 16.13 9.31 -7.41
CA ILE A 395 15.90 8.18 -8.33
C ILE A 395 17.11 7.93 -9.24
N MET A 396 17.77 9.00 -9.70
CA MET A 396 18.90 8.89 -10.62
C MET A 396 20.21 8.49 -9.95
N ALA A 397 20.35 8.65 -8.63
CA ALA A 397 21.57 8.32 -7.91
C ALA A 397 21.95 6.83 -8.07
N ASP A 398 21.00 5.93 -7.82
CA ASP A 398 21.21 4.48 -7.92
C ASP A 398 21.53 4.03 -9.36
N VAL A 399 20.84 4.64 -10.33
CA VAL A 399 21.02 4.36 -11.77
C VAL A 399 22.43 4.77 -12.20
N THR A 400 22.86 5.97 -11.82
CA THR A 400 24.17 6.51 -12.19
C THR A 400 25.29 5.71 -11.57
N LEU A 401 25.16 5.32 -10.30
CA LEU A 401 26.13 4.48 -9.60
C LEU A 401 26.25 3.10 -10.27
N SER A 402 25.11 2.46 -10.56
CA SER A 402 25.09 1.19 -11.29
C SER A 402 25.76 1.33 -12.67
N HIS A 403 25.42 2.36 -13.43
CA HIS A 403 26.02 2.62 -14.74
C HIS A 403 27.53 2.84 -14.68
N ARG A 404 28.05 3.55 -13.66
CA ARG A 404 29.50 3.70 -13.44
C ARG A 404 30.18 2.36 -13.21
N ASN A 405 29.60 1.50 -12.37
CA ASN A 405 30.16 0.17 -12.06
C ASN A 405 30.26 -0.75 -13.30
N TYR A 406 29.42 -0.54 -14.31
CA TYR A 406 29.41 -1.30 -15.57
C TYR A 406 30.04 -0.53 -16.75
N GLY A 407 30.76 0.57 -16.50
CA GLY A 407 31.46 1.33 -17.54
C GLY A 407 30.53 1.95 -18.60
N VAL A 408 29.31 2.31 -18.21
CA VAL A 408 28.38 3.05 -19.08
C VAL A 408 28.73 4.53 -19.05
N THR A 409 28.98 5.10 -20.23
CA THR A 409 29.46 6.47 -20.41
C THR A 409 28.32 7.44 -20.71
N TYR A 410 28.61 8.74 -20.62
CA TYR A 410 27.71 9.82 -21.05
C TYR A 410 27.21 9.62 -22.49
N GLU A 411 28.10 9.25 -23.42
CA GLU A 411 27.73 9.07 -24.83
C GLU A 411 26.77 7.89 -25.04
N ASP A 412 26.93 6.80 -24.28
CA ASP A 412 26.01 5.66 -24.34
C ASP A 412 24.58 6.05 -23.92
N VAL A 413 24.48 6.83 -22.83
CA VAL A 413 23.20 7.30 -22.30
C VAL A 413 22.58 8.30 -23.27
N LYS A 414 23.37 9.21 -23.83
CA LYS A 414 22.94 10.18 -24.83
C LYS A 414 22.36 9.49 -26.06
N LEU A 415 23.09 8.55 -26.63
CA LEU A 415 22.65 7.75 -27.77
C LEU A 415 21.31 7.04 -27.47
N LYS A 416 21.16 6.50 -26.26
CA LYS A 416 19.91 5.83 -25.87
C LYS A 416 18.75 6.82 -25.71
N CYS A 417 18.97 7.96 -25.07
CA CYS A 417 17.95 9.00 -24.90
C CYS A 417 17.48 9.55 -26.25
N GLU A 418 18.41 9.79 -27.18
CA GLU A 418 18.09 10.21 -28.55
C GLU A 418 17.23 9.18 -29.28
N HIS A 419 17.58 7.91 -29.17
CA HIS A 419 16.80 6.83 -29.81
C HIS A 419 15.37 6.74 -29.23
N VAL A 420 15.20 6.89 -27.92
CA VAL A 420 13.87 6.94 -27.27
C VAL A 420 13.07 8.15 -27.75
N LYS A 421 13.70 9.34 -27.77
CA LYS A 421 13.09 10.58 -28.24
C LYS A 421 12.60 10.46 -29.68
N HIS A 422 13.47 10.02 -30.59
CA HIS A 422 13.12 9.81 -32.00
C HIS A 422 12.00 8.80 -32.18
N TYR A 423 12.03 7.69 -31.45
CA TYR A 423 10.96 6.70 -31.51
C TYR A 423 9.61 7.29 -31.09
N ILE A 424 9.56 8.03 -29.96
CA ILE A 424 8.30 8.65 -29.48
C ILE A 424 7.78 9.66 -30.51
N LEU A 425 8.64 10.54 -31.02
CA LEU A 425 8.24 11.55 -32.00
C LEU A 425 7.78 10.93 -33.34
N ASN A 426 8.40 9.81 -33.76
CA ASN A 426 8.03 9.12 -35.00
C ASN A 426 6.78 8.27 -34.87
N TYR A 427 6.63 7.53 -33.78
CA TYR A 427 5.47 6.67 -33.56
C TYR A 427 4.20 7.49 -33.28
N PHE A 428 4.34 8.60 -32.55
CA PHE A 428 3.24 9.49 -32.20
C PHE A 428 3.25 10.80 -33.01
N ARG A 429 3.63 10.76 -34.30
CA ARG A 429 3.69 11.97 -35.16
C ARG A 429 2.41 12.78 -35.13
N ASN A 430 1.26 12.12 -35.19
CA ASN A 430 -0.05 12.78 -35.21
C ASN A 430 -0.44 13.42 -33.87
N GLN A 431 0.25 13.06 -32.77
CA GLN A 431 0.05 13.62 -31.43
C GLN A 431 1.25 14.47 -30.96
N SER A 432 2.26 14.64 -31.83
CA SER A 432 3.47 15.39 -31.51
C SER A 432 3.25 16.88 -31.73
N SER A 433 3.72 17.67 -30.77
CA SER A 433 3.68 19.14 -30.82
C SER A 433 5.07 19.72 -30.57
N PRO A 434 5.35 20.98 -30.97
CA PRO A 434 6.61 21.65 -30.66
C PRO A 434 6.91 21.68 -29.15
N THR A 435 5.85 21.80 -28.33
CA THR A 435 5.92 21.71 -26.87
C THR A 435 6.41 20.33 -26.39
N LEU A 436 5.90 19.25 -27.00
CA LEU A 436 6.36 17.90 -26.68
C LEU A 436 7.83 17.68 -27.07
N VAL A 437 8.24 18.20 -28.24
CA VAL A 437 9.63 18.12 -28.70
C VAL A 437 10.57 18.80 -27.70
N SER A 438 10.25 20.05 -27.32
CA SER A 438 11.00 20.79 -26.29
C SER A 438 11.05 20.04 -24.96
N ALA A 439 9.92 19.47 -24.53
CA ALA A 439 9.86 18.74 -23.26
C ALA A 439 10.70 17.45 -23.28
N LEU A 440 10.67 16.68 -24.38
CA LEU A 440 11.50 15.48 -24.51
C LEU A 440 12.99 15.80 -24.60
N GLU A 441 13.35 16.93 -25.21
CA GLU A 441 14.73 17.43 -25.24
C GLU A 441 15.24 17.73 -23.84
N LYS A 442 14.50 18.55 -23.07
CA LYS A 442 14.84 18.89 -21.68
C LYS A 442 14.94 17.65 -20.80
N LEU A 443 14.01 16.70 -20.95
CA LEU A 443 14.04 15.44 -20.20
C LEU A 443 15.29 14.60 -20.54
N SER A 444 15.64 14.54 -21.82
CA SER A 444 16.86 13.86 -22.27
C SER A 444 18.11 14.54 -21.70
N GLU A 445 18.14 15.87 -21.66
CA GLU A 445 19.25 16.64 -21.08
C GLU A 445 19.47 16.33 -19.60
N HIS A 446 18.39 16.29 -18.81
CA HIS A 446 18.45 15.91 -17.39
C HIS A 446 19.02 14.50 -17.17
N PHE A 447 18.65 13.53 -18.01
CA PHE A 447 19.20 12.18 -17.92
C PHE A 447 20.69 12.11 -18.30
N LYS A 448 21.08 12.82 -19.36
CA LYS A 448 22.47 12.87 -19.85
C LYS A 448 23.40 13.57 -18.87
N GLU A 449 23.03 14.76 -18.40
CA GLU A 449 23.90 15.59 -17.55
C GLU A 449 24.29 14.88 -16.24
N ARG A 450 23.45 13.98 -15.73
CA ARG A 450 23.80 13.19 -14.54
C ARG A 450 24.95 12.20 -14.76
N HIS A 451 25.15 11.76 -16.01
CA HIS A 451 26.21 10.85 -16.41
C HIS A 451 27.46 11.58 -16.92
N ARG A 452 27.45 12.92 -16.91
CA ARG A 452 28.63 13.72 -17.24
C ARG A 452 29.66 13.61 -16.11
N VAL A 453 30.89 13.27 -16.46
CA VAL A 453 32.01 13.28 -15.51
C VAL A 453 32.30 14.74 -15.19
N LYS A 454 32.30 15.11 -13.89
CA LYS A 454 32.69 16.44 -13.46
C LYS A 454 34.22 16.52 -13.48
N GLU A 455 34.78 17.55 -14.10
CA GLU A 455 36.21 17.85 -14.03
C GLU A 455 36.60 18.03 -12.55
N GLY A 456 37.25 17.02 -11.97
CA GLY A 456 37.59 16.95 -10.54
C GLY A 456 37.81 15.53 -10.02
N ASP A 457 37.17 14.51 -10.62
CA ASP A 457 37.29 13.09 -10.19
C ASP A 457 38.49 12.34 -10.81
N THR A 458 39.39 13.01 -11.54
CA THR A 458 40.60 12.40 -12.15
C THR A 458 41.89 12.65 -11.36
N LYS A 459 41.81 12.95 -10.06
CA LYS A 459 42.97 13.01 -9.16
C LYS A 459 42.68 12.27 -7.86
N SER A 460 42.67 10.93 -7.90
CA SER A 460 42.76 10.12 -6.67
C SER A 460 43.33 8.72 -6.85
N ASP A 461 43.56 8.24 -8.08
CA ASP A 461 43.83 6.82 -8.31
C ASP A 461 45.29 6.52 -8.75
N GLU A 462 46.22 7.47 -8.63
CA GLU A 462 47.66 7.25 -8.93
C GLU A 462 48.60 7.27 -7.71
N ASP A 463 48.14 7.53 -6.47
CA ASP A 463 49.04 7.71 -5.31
C ASP A 463 48.94 6.64 -4.17
N GLU A 464 48.32 5.48 -4.39
CA GLU A 464 48.33 4.37 -3.39
C GLU A 464 49.01 3.09 -3.90
N ALA A 465 50.18 3.24 -4.54
CA ALA A 465 51.01 2.10 -4.92
C ALA A 465 52.52 2.34 -4.74
N VAL A 466 52.96 2.98 -3.65
CA VAL A 466 54.35 2.84 -3.12
C VAL A 466 54.35 3.12 -1.62
N ASP A 467 54.25 2.06 -0.81
CA ASP A 467 55.12 1.70 0.34
C ASP A 467 54.48 0.64 1.25
#